data_AF-A0A7C5XIG7-F1
#
_entry.id   AF-A0A7C5XIG7-F1
#
_cell.length_a   1.000
_cell.length_b   1.000
_cell.length_c   1.000
_cell.angle_alpha   90.00
_cell.angle_beta   90.00
_cell.angle_gamma   90.00
#
_symmetry.space_group_name_H-M   'P 1'
#
loop_
_entity.id
_entity.type
_entity.pdbx_description
1 polymer ?
#
loop_
_entity_poly.entity_id
_entity_poly.type
_entity_poly.pdbx_seq_one_letter_code
_entity_poly.pdbx_strand_id
1 'polypeptide(L)'
;MLALNALPAFTTAFIWAWASIVYGDFMKSINPLTVNFLRMLYASLILLIPAIVFGFNEGAVWGSLSGLLSLAVGDSLYLMSINYSGVSIAAPVSYTYIPIAV
;
A
#
# COMPACT_ATOMS: atom_id res chain seq x y z
N MET A 1 3.86 13.39 -24.16
CA MET A 1 2.69 12.92 -23.40
C MET A 1 2.89 11.53 -22.79
N LEU A 2 3.27 10.51 -23.57
CA LEU A 2 3.48 9.14 -23.05
C LEU A 2 4.54 9.05 -21.93
N ALA A 3 5.69 9.72 -22.09
CA ALA A 3 6.76 9.71 -21.10
C ALA A 3 6.39 10.45 -19.78
N LEU A 4 5.62 11.55 -19.86
CA LEU A 4 5.23 12.32 -18.67
C LEU A 4 4.24 11.56 -17.79
N ASN A 5 3.33 10.80 -18.41
CA ASN A 5 2.37 9.95 -17.70
C ASN A 5 3.00 8.64 -17.19
N ALA A 6 4.07 8.16 -17.84
CA ALA A 6 4.78 6.96 -17.42
C ALA A 6 5.65 7.19 -16.17
N LEU A 7 6.18 8.40 -15.98
CA LEU A 7 7.07 8.71 -14.85
C LEU A 7 6.45 8.39 -13.48
N PRO A 8 5.23 8.88 -13.14
CA PRO A 8 4.57 8.50 -11.88
C PRO A 8 4.42 6.99 -11.73
N ALA A 9 4.03 6.28 -12.80
CA ALA A 9 3.85 4.82 -12.76
C ALA A 9 5.18 4.10 -12.47
N PHE A 10 6.28 4.49 -13.11
CA PHE A 10 7.61 3.94 -12.84
C PHE A 10 8.08 4.25 -11.42
N THR A 11 7.89 5.48 -10.95
CA THR A 11 8.25 5.86 -9.59
C THR A 11 7.45 5.07 -8.56
N THR A 12 6.14 4.91 -8.76
CA THR A 12 5.28 4.10 -7.89
C THR A 12 5.72 2.64 -7.89
N ALA A 13 5.97 2.04 -9.06
CA ALA A 13 6.43 0.66 -9.16
C ALA A 13 7.78 0.45 -8.43
N PHE A 14 8.72 1.38 -8.60
CA PHE A 14 10.00 1.34 -7.91
C PHE A 14 9.84 1.46 -6.39
N ILE A 15 9.04 2.43 -5.91
CA ILE A 15 8.77 2.62 -4.48
C ILE A 15 8.15 1.35 -3.88
N TRP A 16 7.16 0.74 -4.54
CA TRP A 16 6.51 -0.46 -4.02
C TRP A 16 7.43 -1.69 -4.03
N ALA A 17 8.25 -1.86 -5.06
CA ALA A 17 9.24 -2.93 -5.11
C ALA A 17 10.28 -2.79 -3.98
N TRP A 18 10.83 -1.58 -3.81
CA TRP A 18 11.80 -1.29 -2.75
C TRP A 18 11.19 -1.41 -1.36
N ALA A 19 10.02 -0.82 -1.14
CA ALA A 19 9.34 -0.80 0.15
C ALA A 19 9.05 -2.22 0.66
N SER A 20 8.65 -3.14 -0.23
CA SER A 20 8.39 -4.54 0.14
C SER A 20 9.63 -5.24 0.71
N ILE A 21 10.81 -4.92 0.20
CA ILE A 21 12.10 -5.43 0.72
C ILE A 21 12.36 -4.83 2.11
N VAL A 22 12.26 -3.50 2.23
CA VAL A 22 12.53 -2.78 3.48
C VAL A 22 11.57 -3.16 4.61
N TYR A 23 10.29 -3.37 4.30
CA TYR A 23 9.32 -3.83 5.30
C TYR A 23 9.69 -5.20 5.85
N GLY A 24 10.26 -6.08 5.03
CA GLY A 24 10.80 -7.36 5.47
C GLY A 24 11.81 -7.20 6.62
N ASP A 25 12.64 -6.17 6.58
CA ASP A 25 13.60 -5.88 7.65
C ASP A 25 12.93 -5.30 8.91
N PHE A 26 12.01 -4.35 8.76
CA PHE A 26 11.25 -3.81 9.90
C PHE A 26 10.42 -4.89 10.60
N MET A 27 9.87 -5.83 9.84
CA MET A 27 9.05 -6.92 10.39
C MET A 27 9.86 -7.95 11.20
N LYS A 28 11.20 -7.88 11.18
CA LYS A 28 12.06 -8.66 12.09
C LYS A 28 12.09 -8.08 13.50
N SER A 29 11.82 -6.79 13.66
CA SER A 29 11.89 -6.10 14.96
C SER A 29 10.51 -5.74 15.52
N ILE A 30 9.51 -5.52 14.67
CA ILE A 30 8.13 -5.21 15.06
C ILE A 30 7.14 -6.06 14.26
N ASN A 31 5.97 -6.35 14.83
CA ASN A 31 4.98 -7.21 14.16
C ASN A 31 4.41 -6.53 12.89
N PRO A 32 3.98 -7.31 11.88
CA PRO A 32 3.49 -6.80 10.59
C PRO A 32 2.30 -5.84 10.70
N LEU A 33 1.42 -6.01 11.70
CA LEU A 33 0.29 -5.11 11.93
C LEU A 33 0.76 -3.73 12.39
N THR A 34 1.75 -3.67 13.28
CA THR A 34 2.37 -2.41 13.71
C THR A 34 3.05 -1.70 12.54
N VAL A 35 3.75 -2.45 11.67
CA VAL A 35 4.33 -1.87 10.44
C VAL A 35 3.23 -1.27 9.56
N ASN A 36 2.13 -2.00 9.33
CA ASN A 36 1.04 -1.47 8.51
C ASN A 36 0.38 -0.24 9.14
N PHE A 37 0.12 -0.27 10.45
CA PHE A 37 -0.45 0.85 11.18
C PHE A 37 0.41 2.11 11.04
N LEU A 38 1.73 1.98 11.20
CA LEU A 38 2.65 3.11 11.02
C LEU A 38 2.65 3.62 9.57
N ARG A 39 2.67 2.73 8.57
CA ARG A 39 2.55 3.11 7.15
C ARG A 39 1.29 3.93 6.90
N MET A 40 0.15 3.45 7.38
CA MET A 40 -1.13 4.13 7.21
C MET A 40 -1.17 5.46 7.96
N LEU A 41 -0.68 5.50 9.21
CA LEU A 41 -0.64 6.73 10.00
C LEU A 41 0.15 7.83 9.28
N TYR A 42 1.37 7.54 8.83
CA TYR A 42 2.19 8.51 8.12
C TYR A 42 1.58 8.93 6.78
N ALA A 43 1.04 7.98 6.02
CA ALA A 43 0.36 8.27 4.75
C ALA A 43 -0.86 9.18 4.98
N SER A 44 -1.70 8.89 5.98
CA SER A 44 -2.86 9.69 6.32
C SER A 44 -2.49 11.09 6.79
N LEU A 45 -1.45 11.26 7.60
CA LEU A 45 -0.98 12.58 8.03
C LEU A 45 -0.53 13.45 6.85
N ILE A 46 0.20 12.86 5.89
CA ILE A 46 0.66 13.57 4.69
C ILE A 46 -0.53 13.89 3.77
N LEU A 47 -1.43 12.93 3.56
CA LEU A 47 -2.58 13.08 2.67
C LEU A 47 -3.72 13.91 3.26
N LEU A 48 -3.71 14.18 4.57
CA LEU A 48 -4.67 15.07 5.21
C LEU A 48 -4.58 16.50 4.66
N ILE A 49 -3.37 16.96 4.33
CA ILE A 49 -3.15 18.31 3.78
C ILE A 49 -3.93 18.52 2.48
N PRO A 50 -3.74 17.72 1.40
CA PRO A 50 -4.53 17.87 0.19
C PRO A 50 -6.02 17.59 0.44
N ALA A 51 -6.38 16.65 1.32
CA ALA A 51 -7.79 16.39 1.64
C ALA A 51 -8.50 17.62 2.23
N ILE A 52 -7.83 18.38 3.09
CA ILE A 52 -8.36 19.65 3.63
C ILE A 52 -8.44 20.72 2.53
N VAL A 53 -7.39 20.85 1.70
CA VAL A 53 -7.31 21.87 0.65
C VAL A 53 -8.39 21.68 -0.42
N PHE A 54 -8.64 20.44 -0.83
CA PHE A 54 -9.62 20.13 -1.88
C PHE A 54 -11.03 19.84 -1.35
N GLY A 55 -11.18 19.69 -0.03
CA GLY A 55 -12.44 19.39 0.63
C GLY A 55 -12.86 17.92 0.49
N PHE A 56 -13.74 17.49 1.39
CA PHE A 56 -14.36 16.17 1.35
C PHE A 56 -15.67 16.23 0.54
N ASN A 57 -15.90 15.22 -0.29
CA ASN A 57 -17.15 15.04 -1.04
C ASN A 57 -17.78 13.67 -0.72
N GLU A 58 -18.90 13.34 -1.38
CA GLU A 58 -19.59 12.05 -1.19
C GLU A 58 -18.70 10.82 -1.44
N GLY A 59 -17.67 10.97 -2.28
CA GLY A 59 -16.64 9.96 -2.52
C GLY A 59 -15.74 9.68 -1.32
N ALA A 60 -15.71 10.54 -0.30
CA ALA A 60 -14.91 10.33 0.91
C ALA A 60 -15.36 9.07 1.69
N VAL A 61 -16.67 8.79 1.72
CA VAL A 61 -17.21 7.60 2.39
C VAL A 61 -16.77 6.34 1.65
N TRP A 62 -16.93 6.32 0.32
CA TRP A 62 -16.51 5.21 -0.52
C TRP A 62 -14.99 5.00 -0.52
N GLY A 63 -14.22 6.08 -0.54
CA GLY A 63 -12.77 6.06 -0.40
C GLY A 63 -12.34 5.50 0.96
N SER A 64 -13.05 5.84 2.03
CA SER A 64 -12.77 5.31 3.38
C SER A 64 -13.07 3.81 3.49
N LEU A 65 -14.20 3.35 2.93
CA LEU A 65 -14.55 1.93 2.88
C LEU A 65 -13.56 1.13 2.02
N SER A 66 -13.18 1.68 0.86
CA SER A 66 -12.14 1.10 0.00
C SER A 66 -10.81 1.03 0.73
N GLY A 67 -10.41 2.09 1.44
CA GLY A 67 -9.20 2.12 2.25
C GLY A 67 -9.21 1.11 3.39
N LEU A 68 -10.36 0.89 4.04
CA LEU A 68 -10.51 -0.14 5.06
C LEU A 68 -10.24 -1.54 4.48
N LEU A 69 -10.84 -1.87 3.35
CA LEU A 69 -10.68 -3.19 2.74
C LEU A 69 -9.30 -3.39 2.12
N SER A 70 -8.79 -2.40 1.38
CA SER A 70 -7.52 -2.52 0.66
C SER A 70 -6.32 -2.27 1.57
N LEU A 71 -6.29 -1.14 2.27
CA LEU A 71 -5.12 -0.71 3.04
C LEU A 71 -5.12 -1.28 4.46
N ALA A 72 -6.27 -1.36 5.13
CA ALA A 72 -6.27 -1.92 6.48
C ALA A 72 -6.26 -3.46 6.44
N VAL A 73 -7.15 -4.09 5.69
CA VAL A 73 -7.20 -5.56 5.60
C VAL A 73 -6.18 -6.10 4.60
N GLY A 74 -6.20 -5.63 3.35
CA GLY A 74 -5.32 -6.11 2.28
C GLY A 74 -3.83 -5.96 2.61
N ASP A 75 -3.35 -4.74 2.90
CA ASP A 75 -1.92 -4.55 3.19
C ASP A 75 -1.48 -5.27 4.47
N SER A 76 -2.36 -5.45 5.46
CA SER A 76 -2.03 -6.25 6.65
C SER A 76 -1.79 -7.72 6.26
N LEU A 77 -2.66 -8.30 5.45
CA LEU A 77 -2.50 -9.66 4.94
C LEU A 77 -1.26 -9.78 4.04
N TYR A 78 -0.97 -8.76 3.23
CA TYR A 78 0.23 -8.70 2.40
C TYR A 78 1.52 -8.65 3.22
N LEU A 79 1.57 -7.82 4.26
CA LEU A 79 2.73 -7.74 5.14
C LEU A 79 2.90 -9.00 5.98
N MET A 80 1.80 -9.61 6.44
CA MET A 80 1.83 -10.94 7.05
C MET A 80 2.39 -11.98 6.09
N SER A 81 1.96 -12.00 4.83
CA SER A 81 2.46 -12.98 3.86
C SER A 81 3.95 -12.79 3.59
N ILE A 82 4.44 -11.56 3.50
CA ILE A 82 5.87 -11.27 3.44
C ILE A 82 6.58 -11.78 4.69
N ASN A 83 6.04 -11.54 5.88
CA ASN A 83 6.66 -11.96 7.14
C ASN A 83 6.77 -13.49 7.26
N TYR A 84 5.76 -14.23 6.79
CA TYR A 84 5.72 -15.70 6.89
C TYR A 84 6.40 -16.44 5.73
N SER A 85 6.37 -15.90 4.50
CA SER A 85 6.84 -16.59 3.30
C SER A 85 8.00 -15.90 2.58
N GLY A 86 8.37 -14.68 3.02
CA GLY A 86 9.36 -13.85 2.37
C GLY A 86 8.83 -13.12 1.12
N VAL A 87 9.46 -12.00 0.78
CA VAL A 87 9.06 -11.13 -0.35
C VAL A 87 9.06 -11.88 -1.68
N SER A 88 10.03 -12.77 -1.91
CA SER A 88 10.18 -13.51 -3.17
C SER A 88 9.02 -14.45 -3.47
N ILE A 89 8.22 -14.85 -2.47
CA ILE A 89 7.02 -15.68 -2.65
C ILE A 89 5.77 -14.81 -2.52
N ALA A 90 5.69 -14.01 -1.46
CA ALA A 90 4.52 -13.18 -1.17
C ALA A 90 4.17 -12.21 -2.31
N ALA A 91 5.15 -11.54 -2.91
CA ALA A 91 4.89 -10.55 -3.95
C ALA A 91 4.33 -11.17 -5.24
N PRO A 92 4.97 -12.17 -5.89
CA PRO A 92 4.41 -12.82 -7.08
C PRO A 92 3.03 -13.44 -6.86
N VAL A 93 2.81 -14.10 -5.71
CA VAL A 93 1.51 -14.71 -5.39
C VAL A 93 0.43 -13.65 -5.24
N SER A 94 0.74 -12.52 -4.59
CA SER A 94 -0.22 -11.44 -4.42
C SER A 94 -0.68 -10.87 -5.77
N TYR A 95 0.22 -10.76 -6.77
CA TYR A 95 -0.12 -10.28 -8.12
C TYR A 95 -1.11 -11.16 -8.91
N THR A 96 -1.50 -12.33 -8.39
CA THR A 96 -2.64 -13.09 -8.94
C THR A 96 -3.96 -12.32 -8.86
N TYR A 97 -4.05 -11.23 -8.08
CA TYR A 97 -5.22 -10.35 -8.10
C TYR A 97 -5.46 -9.74 -9.49
N ILE A 98 -4.41 -9.55 -10.32
CA ILE A 98 -4.53 -8.93 -11.63
C ILE A 98 -5.51 -9.70 -12.53
N PRO A 99 -5.32 -11.00 -12.82
CA PRO A 99 -6.29 -11.76 -13.61
C PRO A 99 -7.64 -11.99 -12.90
N ILE A 100 -7.73 -11.80 -11.57
CA ILE A 100 -8.99 -12.00 -10.81
C ILE A 100 -9.87 -10.74 -10.82
N ALA A 101 -9.25 -9.56 -10.86
CA ALA A 101 -9.92 -8.27 -10.76
C ALA A 101 -10.24 -7.61 -12.11
N VAL A 102 -9.77 -8.20 -13.22
CA VAL A 102 -10.05 -7.79 -14.61
C VAL A 102 -11.22 -8.62 -15.14
#